data_AF-A0A2P9F4I7-F1
#
_entry.id   AF-A0A2P9F4I7-F1
#
_cell.length_a   1.000
_cell.length_b   1.000
_cell.length_c   1.000
_cell.angle_alpha   90.00
_cell.angle_beta   90.00
_cell.angle_gamma   90.00
#
_symmetry.space_group_name_H-M   'P 1'
#
loop_
_entity.id
_entity.type
_entity.pdbx_description
1 polymer ?
#
loop_
_entity_poly.entity_id
_entity_poly.type
_entity_poly.pdbx_seq_one_letter_code
_entity_poly.pdbx_strand_id
1 'polypeptide(L)' 'MFERCVGLAWCLGCRIYTGAMVHVPRKRVLVDALASLPRDQRERLGRSEVELIEFLARQRS' A
#
# COMPACT_ATOMS: atom_id res chain seq x y z
N MET A 1 16.02 15.29 4.50
CA MET A 1 14.82 15.72 3.74
C MET A 1 13.92 14.51 3.52
N PHE A 2 12.62 14.65 3.73
CA PHE A 2 11.64 13.56 3.73
C PHE A 2 10.51 13.86 2.74
N GLU A 3 9.77 12.82 2.36
CA GLU A 3 8.49 12.92 1.65
C GLU A 3 7.34 12.62 2.61
N ARG A 4 6.22 13.30 2.42
CA ARG A 4 4.97 13.05 3.15
C ARG A 4 4.19 12.00 2.37
N CYS A 5 4.10 10.81 2.93
CA CYS A 5 3.37 9.69 2.33
C CYS A 5 2.19 9.32 3.22
N VAL A 6 1.21 8.61 2.66
CA VAL A 6 0.19 7.92 3.46
C VAL A 6 0.67 6.48 3.65
N GLY A 7 0.93 6.10 4.91
CA GLY A 7 1.21 4.74 5.29
C GLY A 7 -0.09 4.01 5.62
N LEU A 8 -0.30 2.85 5.01
CA LEU A 8 -1.44 1.98 5.26
C LEU A 8 -1.04 0.83 6.19
N ALA A 9 -1.84 0.57 7.22
CA ALA A 9 -1.71 -0.59 8.09
C ALA A 9 -3.04 -1.32 8.20
N TRP A 10 -3.01 -2.65 8.21
CA TRP A 10 -4.20 -3.49 8.27
C TRP A 10 -3.96 -4.74 9.11
N CYS A 11 -5.03 -5.26 9.71
CA CYS A 11 -5.05 -6.54 10.40
C CYS A 11 -6.14 -7.43 9.80
N LEU A 12 -5.76 -8.60 9.26
CA LEU A 12 -6.71 -9.53 8.66
C LEU A 12 -7.62 -10.21 9.68
N GLY A 13 -7.12 -10.47 10.90
CA GLY A 13 -7.94 -11.04 11.96
C GLY A 13 -8.98 -10.07 12.50
N CYS A 14 -8.57 -8.84 12.81
CA CYS A 14 -9.47 -7.82 13.35
C CYS A 14 -10.32 -7.13 12.28
N ARG A 15 -9.97 -7.25 10.99
CA ARG A 15 -10.55 -6.50 9.86
C ARG A 15 -10.54 -4.98 10.05
N ILE A 16 -9.49 -4.48 10.71
CA ILE A 16 -9.26 -3.04 10.90
C ILE A 16 -8.18 -2.61 9.91
N TYR A 17 -8.42 -1.48 9.24
CA TYR A 17 -7.42 -0.79 8.44
C TYR A 17 -7.30 0.67 8.91
N THR A 18 -6.10 1.24 8.74
CA THR A 18 -5.83 2.62 9.08
C THR A 18 -4.82 3.22 8.10
N GLY A 19 -5.09 4.46 7.70
CA GLY A 19 -4.17 5.30 6.93
C GLY A 19 -3.66 6.44 7.81
N ALA A 20 -2.35 6.61 7.88
CA ALA A 20 -1.73 7.70 8.62
C ALA A 20 -0.65 8.37 7.80
N MET A 21 -0.44 9.67 8.01
CA MET A 21 0.66 10.37 7.38
C MET A 21 1.99 9.91 7.99
N VAL A 22 2.94 9.53 7.13
CA VAL A 22 4.28 9.10 7.51
C VAL A 22 5.34 9.90 6.77
N HIS A 23 6.52 10.02 7.38
CA HIS A 23 7.68 10.67 6.78
C HIS A 23 8.65 9.62 6.25
N VAL A 24 8.82 9.56 4.93
CA VAL A 24 9.75 8.62 4.30
C VAL A 24 11.04 9.36 3.93
N PRO A 25 12.23 8.90 4.36
CA PRO A 25 13.48 9.51 3.94
C PRO A 25 13.64 9.39 2.43
N ARG A 26 14.03 10.47 1.73
CA ARG A 26 14.19 10.44 0.25
C ARG A 26 15.20 9.41 -0.26
N LYS A 27 16.19 9.03 0.56
CA LYS A 27 17.18 8.00 0.21
C LYS A 27 16.68 6.57 0.48
N ARG A 28 15.49 6.41 1.05
CA ARG A 28 14.91 5.10 1.35
C ARG A 28 14.28 4.55 0.08
N VAL A 29 14.78 3.41 -0.39
CA VAL A 29 14.14 2.63 -1.44
C VAL A 29 13.03 1.79 -0.81
N LEU A 30 11.82 1.90 -1.34
CA LEU A 30 10.66 1.10 -0.95
C LEU A 30 10.43 -0.01 -1.98
N VAL A 31 9.99 -1.18 -1.51
CA VAL A 31 9.59 -2.27 -2.40
C VAL A 31 8.22 -1.93 -2.99
N ASP A 32 8.12 -1.88 -4.32
CA ASP A 32 6.85 -1.74 -5.02
C ASP A 32 6.16 -3.10 -5.14
N ALA A 33 5.23 -3.38 -4.23
CA ALA A 33 4.44 -4.61 -4.21
C ALA A 33 3.51 -4.75 -5.43
N LEU A 34 3.28 -3.67 -6.19
CA LEU A 34 2.45 -3.67 -7.40
C LEU A 34 3.29 -3.75 -8.69
N ALA A 35 4.63 -3.81 -8.58
CA ALA A 35 5.55 -3.72 -9.72
C ALA A 35 5.33 -4.80 -10.79
N SER A 36 4.86 -5.99 -10.39
CA SER A 36 4.58 -7.11 -11.29
C SER A 36 3.26 -7.00 -12.04
N LEU A 37 2.38 -6.08 -11.64
CA LEU A 37 1.04 -5.97 -12.23
C LEU A 37 1.07 -5.20 -13.56
N PRO A 38 0.15 -5.51 -14.50
CA PRO A 38 -0.14 -4.64 -15.63
C PRO A 38 -0.60 -3.25 -15.17
N ARG A 39 -0.31 -2.21 -15.96
CA ARG A 39 -0.61 -0.81 -15.62
C ARG A 39 -2.08 -0.59 -15.24
N ASP A 40 -3.01 -1.10 -16.04
CA ASP A 40 -4.45 -0.90 -15.81
C ASP A 40 -4.91 -1.50 -14.47
N GLN A 41 -4.31 -2.63 -14.08
CA GLN A 41 -4.59 -3.25 -12.79
C GLN A 41 -4.02 -2.43 -11.62
N ARG A 42 -2.83 -1.84 -11.77
CA ARG A 42 -2.28 -0.91 -10.78
C ARG A 42 -3.16 0.31 -10.62
N GLU A 43 -3.59 0.91 -11.73
CA GLU A 43 -4.45 2.09 -11.72
C GLU A 43 -5.81 1.79 -11.08
N ARG A 44 -6.38 0.61 -11.33
CA ARG A 44 -7.63 0.18 -10.67
C ARG A 44 -7.45 0.04 -9.17
N LEU A 45 -6.42 -0.69 -8.71
CA LEU A 45 -6.14 -0.86 -7.29
C LEU A 45 -5.81 0.47 -6.59
N GLY A 46 -5.15 1.40 -7.29
CA GLY A 46 -4.83 2.73 -6.76
C GLY A 46 -6.05 3.63 -6.50
N ARG A 47 -7.23 3.28 -7.03
CA ARG A 47 -8.47 4.04 -6.83
C ARG A 47 -9.28 3.58 -5.61
N SER A 48 -8.93 2.45 -5.00
CA SER A 48 -9.65 1.87 -3.87
C SER A 48 -8.69 1.34 -2.82
N GLU A 49 -8.62 2.02 -1.68
CA GLU A 49 -7.78 1.60 -0.55
C GLU A 49 -8.16 0.20 -0.05
N VAL A 50 -9.45 -0.11 -0.02
CA VAL A 50 -9.94 -1.44 0.39
C VAL A 50 -9.47 -2.52 -0.57
N GLU A 51 -9.65 -2.34 -1.89
CA GLU A 51 -9.19 -3.32 -2.88
C GLU A 51 -7.67 -3.49 -2.86
N LEU A 52 -6.92 -2.40 -2.66
CA LEU A 52 -5.47 -2.43 -2.52
C LEU A 52 -5.05 -3.27 -1.30
N ILE A 53 -5.67 -3.04 -0.15
CA ILE A 53 -5.38 -3.78 1.08
C ILE A 53 -5.71 -5.26 0.90
N GLU A 54 -6.87 -5.60 0.33
CA GLU A 54 -7.25 -6.99 0.07
C GLU A 54 -6.29 -7.69 -0.90
N PHE A 55 -5.83 -6.98 -1.93
CA PHE A 55 -4.82 -7.49 -2.85
C PHE A 55 -3.50 -7.79 -2.14
N LEU A 56 -2.98 -6.84 -1.36
CA LEU A 56 -1.72 -6.98 -0.63
C LEU A 56 -1.79 -8.04 0.47
N ALA A 57 -2.96 -8.19 1.11
CA ALA A 57 -3.22 -9.23 2.08
C ALA A 57 -3.08 -10.64 1.50
N ARG A 58 -3.63 -10.87 0.30
CA ARG A 58 -3.54 -12.16 -0.41
C ARG A 58 -2.13 -12.52 -0.87
N GLN A 59 -1.26 -11.54 -1.08
CA GLN A 59 0.14 -11.81 -1.45
C GLN A 59 1.02 -12.22 -0.25
N ARG A 60 0.56 -11.99 0.98
CA ARG A 60 1.33 -12.25 2.21
C ARG A 60 0.90 -13.53 2.94
N SER A 61 -0.09 -14.26 2.42
CA SER A 61 -0.54 -15.57 2.91
C SER A 61 0.25 -16.72 2.30
#